data_AF-H6QT14-F1
#
_entry.id   AF-H6QT14-F1
#
_cell.length_a   1.000
_cell.length_b   1.000
_cell.length_c   1.000
_cell.angle_alpha   90.00
_cell.angle_beta   90.00
_cell.angle_gamma   90.00
#
_symmetry.space_group_name_H-M   'P 1'
#
loop_
_entity.id
_entity.type
_entity.pdbx_description
1 polymer ?
#
loop_
_entity_poly.entity_id
_entity_poly.type
_entity_poly.pdbx_seq_one_letter_code
_entity_poly.pdbx_strand_id
1 'polypeptide(L)'
;METDNPNSGPKSGRGGTNDAEVTNSLTPKIQQAQKGPSGRTIASAKKSRLSTIAEKNQSASNPDGEDSQDEEESNEDPTEVLGLLRAAPTKGNPKKGVTGQKRILEEIEDPSEEEEQAAILKKAMTAHCSDIDSLKKSLDRTVCGTLDTIQSIADCFQASELAIAQHSWRDIRLEIEEQHRYILEKLDRSTRLKRKSDHFVGQSVIQLARLSLPIFKLSKIFFAKLSERGLARERIPIHTEISSEQIDIIAESVNSVAERLHEIETFLDCANRRYGCSNQVIAAAETLKENFESPLFLVLLHFIPLIPDTEGLHRQKHYQDWCVTWNTHMSLAIHNFTLAAKSYTNARP
;
A
#
# COMPACT_ATOMS: atom_id res chain seq x y z
N MET A 1 -35.98 -27.45 -61.54
CA MET A 1 -36.22 -28.90 -61.42
C MET A 1 -36.12 -29.20 -59.92
N GLU A 2 -37.11 -28.84 -59.09
CA GLU A 2 -38.48 -29.42 -58.99
C GLU A 2 -38.39 -30.94 -58.93
N THR A 3 -38.88 -31.66 -57.92
CA THR A 3 -40.19 -31.60 -57.21
C THR A 3 -40.02 -32.13 -55.76
N ASP A 4 -40.66 -31.59 -54.69
CA ASP A 4 -42.07 -31.73 -54.25
C ASP A 4 -42.50 -33.22 -54.06
N ASN A 5 -43.23 -33.71 -53.03
CA ASN A 5 -44.19 -33.13 -52.07
C ASN A 5 -44.56 -34.22 -50.97
N PRO A 6 -45.60 -34.10 -50.09
CA PRO A 6 -45.57 -34.52 -48.68
C PRO A 6 -46.80 -35.38 -48.27
N ASN A 7 -47.05 -35.55 -46.97
CA ASN A 7 -48.38 -35.78 -46.32
C ASN A 7 -48.15 -35.96 -44.81
N SER A 8 -49.00 -35.63 -43.83
CA SER A 8 -50.25 -34.87 -43.67
C SER A 8 -50.60 -35.01 -42.17
N GLY A 9 -51.19 -33.98 -41.54
CA GLY A 9 -51.77 -34.07 -40.19
C GLY A 9 -52.98 -35.01 -40.09
N PRO A 10 -53.74 -35.02 -38.96
CA PRO A 10 -54.50 -33.84 -38.58
C PRO A 10 -54.61 -33.53 -37.07
N LYS A 11 -55.16 -32.35 -36.80
CA LYS A 11 -55.57 -31.74 -35.53
C LYS A 11 -56.93 -32.28 -35.03
N SER A 12 -57.13 -32.30 -33.71
CA SER A 12 -58.37 -31.95 -32.96
C SER A 12 -58.07 -32.23 -31.47
N GLY A 13 -58.41 -31.47 -30.42
CA GLY A 13 -59.33 -30.37 -30.25
C GLY A 13 -60.07 -30.52 -28.91
N ARG A 14 -59.77 -29.63 -27.95
CA ARG A 14 -60.67 -28.99 -26.96
C ARG A 14 -61.14 -29.69 -25.67
N GLY A 15 -60.97 -28.94 -24.57
CA GLY A 15 -61.83 -28.88 -23.36
C GLY A 15 -61.40 -29.81 -22.22
N GLY A 16 -61.28 -29.43 -20.95
CA GLY A 16 -61.61 -28.19 -20.24
C GLY A 16 -61.84 -28.53 -18.75
N THR A 17 -61.14 -27.80 -17.87
CA THR A 17 -61.54 -27.30 -16.55
C THR A 17 -61.58 -28.20 -15.29
N ASN A 18 -61.07 -27.57 -14.22
CA ASN A 18 -61.23 -27.74 -12.76
C ASN A 18 -60.20 -28.65 -12.07
N ASP A 19 -59.69 -28.39 -10.87
CA ASP A 19 -59.51 -27.23 -9.96
C ASP A 19 -58.73 -27.80 -8.74
N ALA A 20 -58.33 -26.94 -7.81
CA ALA A 20 -57.62 -27.17 -6.53
C ALA A 20 -56.08 -27.02 -6.62
N GLU A 21 -55.50 -25.84 -6.37
CA GLU A 21 -55.42 -25.11 -5.08
C GLU A 21 -54.48 -25.80 -4.07
N VAL A 22 -53.21 -25.39 -4.04
CA VAL A 22 -52.47 -25.13 -2.80
C VAL A 22 -51.50 -23.97 -3.07
N THR A 23 -51.79 -22.85 -2.42
CA THR A 23 -50.99 -21.65 -2.33
C THR A 23 -49.80 -21.86 -1.38
N ASN A 24 -48.66 -21.24 -1.68
CA ASN A 24 -47.76 -20.73 -0.64
C ASN A 24 -46.88 -19.60 -1.21
N SER A 25 -47.30 -18.37 -0.90
CA SER A 25 -46.52 -17.15 -1.05
C SER A 25 -45.54 -17.01 0.10
N LEU A 26 -44.34 -16.51 -0.15
CA LEU A 26 -43.51 -15.85 0.87
C LEU A 26 -42.65 -14.76 0.22
N THR A 27 -43.24 -13.58 0.05
CA THR A 27 -42.52 -12.30 0.14
C THR A 27 -42.22 -11.97 1.61
N PRO A 28 -41.20 -11.14 1.88
CA PRO A 28 -41.36 -10.12 2.89
C PRO A 28 -41.11 -8.70 2.36
N LYS A 29 -41.90 -7.81 2.97
CA LYS A 29 -42.06 -6.38 2.76
C LYS A 29 -40.81 -5.56 3.04
N ILE A 30 -40.68 -4.48 2.28
CA ILE A 30 -39.91 -3.27 2.64
C ILE A 30 -40.82 -2.34 3.44
N GLN A 31 -40.36 -1.88 4.61
CA GLN A 31 -40.53 -0.53 5.20
C GLN A 31 -39.73 -0.50 6.53
N GLN A 32 -38.54 0.13 6.53
CA GLN A 32 -38.24 1.48 7.04
C GLN A 32 -38.39 1.68 8.56
N ALA A 33 -37.25 1.80 9.24
CA ALA A 33 -37.02 2.78 10.31
C ALA A 33 -35.54 3.18 10.30
N GLN A 34 -35.28 4.47 10.07
CA GLN A 34 -33.96 5.10 10.05
C GLN A 34 -33.40 5.29 11.46
N LYS A 35 -32.09 5.06 11.61
CA LYS A 35 -31.20 5.94 12.38
C LYS A 35 -29.76 5.72 11.89
N GLY A 36 -29.29 6.59 11.00
CA GLY A 36 -27.96 6.46 10.39
C GLY A 36 -26.82 6.79 11.36
N PRO A 37 -25.59 6.35 11.07
CA PRO A 37 -24.42 7.14 11.38
C PRO A 37 -24.23 8.16 10.25
N SER A 38 -24.14 9.42 10.68
CA SER A 38 -23.75 10.59 9.90
C SER A 38 -22.79 10.24 8.76
N GLY A 39 -23.21 10.53 7.52
CA GLY A 39 -22.36 10.41 6.35
C GLY A 39 -21.07 11.20 6.58
N ARG A 40 -19.94 10.50 6.57
CA ARG A 40 -18.64 11.17 6.49
C ARG A 40 -18.58 11.86 5.14
N THR A 41 -18.65 13.19 5.15
CA THR A 41 -18.47 14.04 3.98
C THR A 41 -17.15 13.68 3.28
N ILE A 42 -17.07 13.86 1.96
CA ILE A 42 -15.86 13.60 1.14
C ILE A 42 -14.57 14.17 1.76
N ALA A 43 -14.68 15.30 2.46
CA ALA A 43 -13.59 15.89 3.24
C ALA A 43 -13.10 15.00 4.40
N SER A 44 -13.98 14.28 5.09
CA SER A 44 -13.65 13.38 6.20
C SER A 44 -12.96 12.10 5.73
N ALA A 45 -13.36 11.55 4.59
CA ALA A 45 -12.72 10.37 3.99
C ALA A 45 -11.29 10.69 3.54
N LYS A 46 -11.12 11.82 2.84
CA LYS A 46 -9.79 12.32 2.44
C LYS A 46 -8.95 12.71 3.66
N LYS A 47 -9.54 13.33 4.69
CA LYS A 47 -8.85 13.69 5.94
C LYS A 47 -8.37 12.48 6.76
N SER A 48 -9.12 11.38 6.77
CA SER A 48 -8.68 10.15 7.47
C SER A 48 -7.40 9.58 6.85
N ARG A 49 -7.26 9.65 5.51
CA ARG A 49 -6.08 9.13 4.80
C ARG A 49 -4.86 10.05 4.89
N LEU A 50 -5.07 11.35 5.10
CA LEU A 50 -3.98 12.28 5.44
C LEU A 50 -3.29 11.88 6.74
N SER A 51 -4.03 11.32 7.72
CA SER A 51 -3.44 10.80 8.96
C SER A 51 -2.55 9.59 8.67
N THR A 52 -3.04 8.62 7.88
CA THR A 52 -2.33 7.37 7.59
C THR A 52 -1.07 7.58 6.73
N ILE A 53 -1.11 8.51 5.76
CA ILE A 53 0.07 8.86 4.95
C ILE A 53 1.10 9.62 5.79
N ALA A 54 0.66 10.51 6.68
CA ALA A 54 1.55 11.20 7.62
C ALA A 54 2.22 10.24 8.61
N GLU A 55 1.48 9.24 9.11
CA GLU A 55 2.00 8.21 10.02
C GLU A 55 3.03 7.31 9.32
N LYS A 56 2.76 6.85 8.10
CA LYS A 56 3.68 5.99 7.33
C LYS A 56 5.00 6.69 6.99
N ASN A 57 4.98 7.99 6.72
CA ASN A 57 6.18 8.78 6.45
C ASN A 57 7.00 9.08 7.73
N GLN A 58 6.36 9.14 8.90
CA GLN A 58 7.07 9.25 10.19
C GLN A 58 7.80 7.95 10.55
N SER A 59 7.21 6.78 10.25
CA SER A 59 7.85 5.47 10.51
C SER A 59 9.07 5.19 9.62
N ALA A 60 9.20 5.83 8.45
CA ALA A 60 10.35 5.67 7.56
C ALA A 60 11.56 6.55 7.94
N SER A 61 11.46 7.36 9.00
CA SER A 61 12.46 8.37 9.38
C SER A 61 13.40 7.98 10.52
N ASN A 62 13.30 6.76 11.08
CA ASN A 62 14.18 6.31 12.16
C ASN A 62 15.26 5.36 11.65
N PRO A 63 16.53 5.79 11.54
CA PRO A 63 17.65 4.87 11.59
C PRO A 63 18.10 4.64 13.04
N ASP A 64 18.46 3.39 13.29
CA ASP A 64 19.27 2.85 14.38
C ASP A 64 18.60 2.65 15.75
N GLY A 65 18.36 1.38 16.03
CA GLY A 65 18.30 0.85 17.38
C GLY A 65 19.69 0.43 17.84
N GLU A 66 20.02 0.76 19.08
CA GLU A 66 20.85 -0.05 19.96
C GLU A 66 20.16 -0.15 21.31
N ASP A 67 20.12 -1.39 21.81
CA ASP A 67 19.58 -1.81 23.10
C ASP A 67 20.31 -1.16 24.27
N SER A 68 19.59 -0.86 25.36
CA SER A 68 19.86 -1.36 26.72
C SER A 68 18.88 -0.74 27.74
N GLN A 69 18.25 -1.64 28.50
CA GLN A 69 17.63 -1.56 29.82
C GLN A 69 18.37 -0.59 30.79
N ASP A 70 17.77 0.11 31.76
CA ASP A 70 16.86 -0.32 32.83
C ASP A 70 16.11 0.88 33.47
N GLU A 71 15.08 0.56 34.24
CA GLU A 71 14.12 1.44 34.94
C GLU A 71 14.72 2.41 35.96
N GLU A 72 14.10 3.60 36.13
CA GLU A 72 13.56 3.98 37.44
C GLU A 72 12.51 5.10 37.32
N GLU A 73 11.40 4.82 37.99
CA GLU A 73 10.17 5.57 38.16
C GLU A 73 10.39 6.75 39.12
N SER A 74 10.13 7.99 38.68
CA SER A 74 9.74 9.05 39.61
C SER A 74 8.69 9.97 39.01
N ASN A 75 7.51 9.87 39.61
CA ASN A 75 6.38 10.78 39.44
C ASN A 75 6.79 12.19 39.89
N GLU A 76 6.54 13.21 39.06
CA GLU A 76 6.12 14.54 39.53
C GLU A 76 5.44 15.32 38.39
N ASP A 77 4.14 15.58 38.60
CA ASP A 77 3.17 16.35 37.77
C ASP A 77 3.35 17.87 38.05
N PRO A 78 2.77 18.82 37.29
CA PRO A 78 3.50 19.94 36.71
C PRO A 78 2.89 21.31 37.08
N THR A 79 3.59 22.22 37.73
CA THR A 79 3.08 23.62 37.78
C THR A 79 4.22 24.61 37.96
N GLU A 80 4.07 25.75 37.26
CA GLU A 80 4.95 26.93 37.26
C GLU A 80 6.22 26.70 36.42
N VAL A 81 6.46 27.40 35.31
CA VAL A 81 6.67 28.84 35.26
C VAL A 81 6.29 29.39 33.87
N LEU A 82 5.14 30.07 33.79
CA LEU A 82 4.92 31.15 32.82
C LEU A 82 5.34 32.44 33.52
N GLY A 83 6.50 32.98 33.16
CA GLY A 83 6.98 34.21 33.76
C GLY A 83 8.16 34.84 33.05
N LEU A 84 7.85 35.85 32.24
CA LEU A 84 8.67 37.05 32.03
C LEU A 84 9.85 36.97 31.05
N LEU A 85 9.58 37.29 29.76
CA LEU A 85 10.49 38.11 28.96
C LEU A 85 9.69 39.13 28.13
N ARG A 86 9.42 40.29 28.74
CA ARG A 86 9.07 41.54 28.03
C ARG A 86 9.69 42.70 28.80
N ALA A 87 10.73 43.30 28.23
CA ALA A 87 10.85 44.75 28.04
C ALA A 87 12.29 45.13 27.63
N ALA A 88 12.42 45.66 26.43
CA ALA A 88 13.53 46.55 26.07
C ALA A 88 13.35 47.91 26.78
N PRO A 89 14.41 48.72 26.89
CA PRO A 89 14.25 50.16 26.89
C PRO A 89 15.06 50.88 25.81
N THR A 90 14.41 51.88 25.24
CA THR A 90 14.89 52.85 24.26
C THR A 90 15.71 53.99 24.89
N LYS A 91 16.54 54.60 24.04
CA LYS A 91 17.52 55.69 24.23
C LYS A 91 16.99 56.99 24.89
N GLY A 92 17.88 57.70 25.59
CA GLY A 92 17.76 59.13 25.95
C GLY A 92 19.08 59.70 26.49
N ASN A 93 19.52 60.85 25.97
CA ASN A 93 20.89 61.43 25.98
C ASN A 93 21.27 62.24 27.28
N PRO A 94 22.50 62.83 27.40
CA PRO A 94 23.28 62.94 28.64
C PRO A 94 23.35 64.36 29.25
N LYS A 95 23.98 64.49 30.45
CA LYS A 95 24.90 65.59 30.84
C LYS A 95 25.46 65.50 32.29
N LYS A 96 26.81 65.64 32.36
CA LYS A 96 27.68 66.40 33.30
C LYS A 96 27.82 66.04 34.80
N GLY A 97 29.12 65.97 35.21
CA GLY A 97 29.67 66.28 36.55
C GLY A 97 30.46 65.12 37.16
N VAL A 98 31.76 64.91 36.88
CA VAL A 98 32.96 65.47 37.57
C VAL A 98 32.86 65.28 39.09
N THR A 99 33.63 64.40 39.73
CA THR A 99 35.04 64.58 40.18
C THR A 99 35.65 63.23 40.56
N GLY A 100 36.82 62.85 40.02
CA GLY A 100 38.10 62.82 40.75
C GLY A 100 38.46 61.38 41.15
N GLN A 101 39.66 60.82 41.05
CA GLN A 101 41.01 61.28 40.70
C GLN A 101 41.71 60.05 40.07
N LYS A 102 42.49 60.22 39.00
CA LYS A 102 43.43 59.20 38.51
C LYS A 102 44.79 59.86 38.29
N ARG A 103 45.80 59.37 39.02
CA ARG A 103 47.21 59.33 38.60
C ARG A 103 47.63 57.87 38.63
N ILE A 104 48.01 57.38 37.46
CA ILE A 104 49.37 56.92 37.10
C ILE A 104 49.59 55.49 37.57
N LEU A 105 49.74 54.57 36.61
CA LEU A 105 51.07 54.05 36.27
C LEU A 105 50.98 53.36 34.90
N GLU A 106 52.03 53.58 34.11
CA GLU A 106 52.35 52.81 32.91
C GLU A 106 52.46 51.33 33.28
N GLU A 107 51.87 50.45 32.48
CA GLU A 107 52.31 49.06 32.41
C GLU A 107 52.00 48.48 31.04
N ILE A 108 53.10 48.21 30.33
CA ILE A 108 53.34 47.22 29.28
C ILE A 108 52.10 46.36 28.98
N GLU A 109 51.42 46.67 27.87
CA GLU A 109 50.33 45.86 27.34
C GLU A 109 50.95 44.61 26.68
N ASP A 110 50.90 43.49 27.39
CA ASP A 110 51.39 42.19 26.99
C ASP A 110 50.46 41.63 25.87
N PRO A 111 50.93 41.44 24.62
CA PRO A 111 50.06 41.03 23.50
C PRO A 111 49.48 39.60 23.65
N SER A 112 49.89 38.86 24.69
CA SER A 112 49.48 37.47 24.94
C SER A 112 48.02 37.31 25.39
N GLU A 113 47.49 38.22 26.21
CA GLU A 113 46.11 38.10 26.72
C GLU A 113 45.06 38.48 25.66
N GLU A 114 45.39 39.43 24.79
CA GLU A 114 44.51 39.88 23.71
C GLU A 114 44.39 38.81 22.60
N GLU A 115 45.48 38.10 22.32
CA GLU A 115 45.52 36.99 21.36
C GLU A 115 44.77 35.75 21.87
N GLU A 116 44.85 35.47 23.18
CA GLU A 116 44.10 34.39 23.84
C GLU A 116 42.59 34.71 23.90
N GLN A 117 42.21 35.94 24.26
CA GLN A 117 40.80 36.38 24.23
C GLN A 117 40.24 36.36 22.80
N ALA A 118 41.01 36.77 21.79
CA ALA A 118 40.62 36.68 20.38
C ALA A 118 40.43 35.22 19.92
N ALA A 119 41.25 34.29 20.40
CA ALA A 119 41.12 32.86 20.10
C ALA A 119 39.85 32.25 20.74
N ILE A 120 39.53 32.60 21.99
CA ILE A 120 38.30 32.18 22.67
C ILE A 120 37.08 32.73 21.94
N LEU A 121 37.09 34.02 21.59
CA LEU A 121 35.99 34.67 20.88
C LEU A 121 35.77 34.03 19.49
N LYS A 122 36.86 33.76 18.75
CA LYS A 122 36.80 33.07 17.46
C LYS A 122 36.24 31.66 17.60
N LYS A 123 36.66 30.90 18.62
CA LYS A 123 36.14 29.55 18.89
C LYS A 123 34.64 29.57 19.22
N ALA A 124 34.21 30.52 20.06
CA ALA A 124 32.80 30.72 20.38
C ALA A 124 31.97 31.11 19.13
N MET A 125 32.49 32.01 18.30
CA MET A 125 31.86 32.40 17.03
C MET A 125 31.76 31.23 16.05
N THR A 126 32.79 30.38 15.96
CA THR A 126 32.74 29.19 15.08
C THR A 126 31.75 28.14 15.58
N ALA A 127 31.67 27.91 16.90
CA ALA A 127 30.69 26.99 17.48
C ALA A 127 29.25 27.50 17.24
N HIS A 128 29.01 28.79 17.48
CA HIS A 128 27.72 29.42 17.21
C HIS A 128 27.33 29.40 15.72
N CYS A 129 28.28 29.60 14.80
CA CYS A 129 28.03 29.43 13.38
C CYS A 129 27.71 27.97 13.01
N SER A 130 28.40 27.00 13.60
CA SER A 130 28.12 25.58 13.40
C SER A 130 26.73 25.19 13.90
N ASP A 131 26.31 25.71 15.06
CA ASP A 131 24.97 25.47 15.61
C ASP A 131 23.89 26.12 14.74
N ILE A 132 24.13 27.34 14.25
CA ILE A 132 23.25 28.00 13.28
C ILE A 132 23.13 27.19 11.99
N ASP A 133 24.23 26.67 11.47
CA ASP A 133 24.22 25.91 10.23
C ASP A 133 23.56 24.52 10.41
N SER A 134 23.71 23.92 11.59
CA SER A 134 22.97 22.71 11.98
C SER A 134 21.47 22.99 12.05
N LEU A 135 21.06 24.09 12.71
CA LEU A 135 19.66 24.51 12.80
C LEU A 135 19.06 24.79 11.42
N LYS A 136 19.81 25.48 10.54
CA LYS A 136 19.38 25.72 9.15
C LYS A 136 19.17 24.43 8.39
N LYS A 137 20.08 23.46 8.49
CA LYS A 137 19.95 22.15 7.84
C LYS A 137 18.74 21.38 8.35
N SER A 138 18.50 21.41 9.67
CA SER A 138 17.32 20.80 10.29
C SER A 138 16.02 21.45 9.80
N LEU A 139 15.98 22.79 9.79
CA LEU A 139 14.84 23.54 9.27
C LEU A 139 14.60 23.25 7.78
N ASP A 140 15.66 23.24 6.97
CA ASP A 140 15.59 22.97 5.53
C ASP A 140 15.05 21.55 5.26
N ARG A 141 15.56 20.54 5.97
CA ARG A 141 15.03 19.17 5.90
C ARG A 141 13.55 19.11 6.28
N THR A 142 13.16 19.82 7.35
CA THR A 142 11.77 19.84 7.82
C THR A 142 10.84 20.55 6.82
N VAL A 143 11.27 21.69 6.28
CA VAL A 143 10.52 22.46 5.29
C VAL A 143 10.38 21.65 4.00
N CYS A 144 11.45 20.99 3.53
CA CYS A 144 11.41 20.13 2.35
C CYS A 144 10.44 18.96 2.54
N GLY A 145 10.56 18.20 3.66
CA GLY A 145 9.64 17.10 3.93
C GLY A 145 8.17 17.54 4.06
N THR A 146 7.93 18.74 4.62
CA THR A 146 6.59 19.33 4.68
C THR A 146 6.07 19.70 3.29
N LEU A 147 6.92 20.30 2.45
CA LEU A 147 6.57 20.66 1.07
C LEU A 147 6.24 19.43 0.22
N ASP A 148 7.05 18.37 0.32
CA ASP A 148 6.81 17.10 -0.36
C ASP A 148 5.48 16.47 0.09
N THR A 149 5.17 16.57 1.38
CA THR A 149 3.88 16.12 1.92
C THR A 149 2.72 16.94 1.34
N ILE A 150 2.82 18.26 1.32
CA ILE A 150 1.78 19.14 0.74
C ILE A 150 1.59 18.86 -0.75
N GLN A 151 2.69 18.67 -1.50
CA GLN A 151 2.63 18.36 -2.92
C GLN A 151 1.95 17.01 -3.16
N SER A 152 2.32 15.97 -2.39
CA SER A 152 1.67 14.66 -2.45
C SER A 152 0.17 14.73 -2.18
N ILE A 153 -0.24 15.56 -1.21
CA ILE A 153 -1.64 15.81 -0.91
C ILE A 153 -2.34 16.50 -2.10
N ALA A 154 -1.73 17.54 -2.67
CA ALA A 154 -2.27 18.27 -3.81
C ALA A 154 -2.45 17.35 -5.03
N ASP A 155 -1.48 16.47 -5.30
CA ASP A 155 -1.54 15.48 -6.36
C ASP A 155 -2.67 14.46 -6.10
N CYS A 156 -2.88 14.03 -4.85
CA CYS A 156 -4.00 13.17 -4.47
C CYS A 156 -5.38 13.81 -4.71
N PHE A 157 -5.51 15.14 -4.61
CA PHE A 157 -6.76 15.82 -4.92
C PHE A 157 -7.06 15.90 -6.42
N GLN A 158 -6.03 15.80 -7.26
CA GLN A 158 -6.15 15.81 -8.72
C GLN A 158 -6.25 14.40 -9.32
N ALA A 159 -5.78 13.39 -8.60
CA ALA A 159 -5.83 11.99 -8.99
C ALA A 159 -7.23 11.37 -8.78
N SER A 160 -7.59 10.40 -9.61
CA SER A 160 -8.78 9.58 -9.37
C SER A 160 -8.59 8.70 -8.13
N GLU A 161 -9.70 8.33 -7.49
CA GLU A 161 -9.67 7.45 -6.30
C GLU A 161 -8.96 6.11 -6.57
N LEU A 162 -9.07 5.60 -7.80
CA LEU A 162 -8.32 4.43 -8.26
C LEU A 162 -6.82 4.72 -8.36
N ALA A 163 -6.42 5.88 -8.90
CA ALA A 163 -5.01 6.25 -9.01
C ALA A 163 -4.35 6.40 -7.63
N ILE A 164 -5.10 6.88 -6.62
CA ILE A 164 -4.63 6.92 -5.23
C ILE A 164 -4.36 5.49 -4.72
N ALA A 165 -5.28 4.54 -4.95
CA ALA A 165 -5.07 3.15 -4.56
C ALA A 165 -3.90 2.51 -5.32
N GLN A 166 -3.72 2.83 -6.60
CA GLN A 166 -2.60 2.31 -7.40
C GLN A 166 -1.23 2.84 -6.95
N HIS A 167 -1.18 4.01 -6.32
CA HIS A 167 0.07 4.59 -5.84
C HIS A 167 0.76 3.68 -4.81
N SER A 168 -0.02 3.05 -3.92
CA SER A 168 0.52 2.09 -2.93
C SER A 168 1.08 0.82 -3.56
N TRP A 169 0.74 0.53 -4.83
CA TRP A 169 1.14 -0.70 -5.49
C TRP A 169 2.54 -0.68 -6.08
N ARG A 170 3.17 0.49 -6.25
CA ARG A 170 4.40 0.61 -7.07
C ARG A 170 5.51 -0.32 -6.62
N ASP A 171 5.86 -0.26 -5.33
CA ASP A 171 7.00 -1.01 -4.79
C ASP A 171 6.64 -2.50 -4.63
N ILE A 172 5.45 -2.79 -4.11
CA ILE A 172 5.01 -4.17 -3.85
C ILE A 172 4.78 -4.96 -5.15
N ARG A 173 4.43 -4.28 -6.24
CA ARG A 173 4.38 -4.94 -7.55
C ARG A 173 5.74 -5.47 -7.97
N LEU A 174 6.83 -4.75 -7.66
CA LEU A 174 8.19 -5.21 -7.93
C LEU A 174 8.50 -6.46 -7.13
N GLU A 175 8.06 -6.54 -5.87
CA GLU A 175 8.18 -7.75 -5.04
C GLU A 175 7.50 -8.95 -5.70
N ILE A 176 6.25 -8.81 -6.15
CA ILE A 176 5.55 -9.90 -6.88
C ILE A 176 6.33 -10.28 -8.17
N GLU A 177 6.95 -9.30 -8.84
CA GLU A 177 7.78 -9.57 -10.01
C GLU A 177 9.04 -10.37 -9.68
N GLU A 178 9.67 -10.06 -8.55
CA GLU A 178 10.86 -10.71 -8.03
C GLU A 178 10.55 -12.14 -7.59
N GLN A 179 9.49 -12.35 -6.83
CA GLN A 179 9.04 -13.68 -6.43
C GLN A 179 8.76 -14.57 -7.66
N HIS A 180 8.08 -14.04 -8.69
CA HIS A 180 7.86 -14.78 -9.94
C HIS A 180 9.18 -15.15 -10.65
N ARG A 181 10.13 -14.21 -10.70
CA ARG A 181 11.45 -14.43 -11.31
C ARG A 181 12.25 -15.45 -10.52
N TYR A 182 12.20 -15.39 -9.20
CA TYR A 182 12.86 -16.32 -8.31
C TYR A 182 12.45 -17.77 -8.58
N ILE A 183 11.15 -18.05 -8.68
CA ILE A 183 10.65 -19.40 -9.01
C ILE A 183 11.14 -19.85 -10.39
N LEU A 184 11.13 -18.97 -11.40
CA LEU A 184 11.66 -19.27 -12.74
C LEU A 184 13.14 -19.61 -12.71
N GLU A 185 13.94 -18.82 -12.00
CA GLU A 185 15.39 -19.04 -11.87
C GLU A 185 15.72 -20.33 -11.12
N LYS A 186 14.94 -20.69 -10.09
CA LYS A 186 15.11 -21.97 -9.38
C LYS A 186 14.70 -23.18 -10.22
N LEU A 187 13.76 -22.99 -11.14
CA LEU A 187 13.36 -24.02 -12.11
C LEU A 187 14.37 -24.17 -13.27
N ASP A 188 15.08 -23.10 -13.63
CA ASP A 188 16.06 -23.14 -14.71
C ASP A 188 17.36 -23.84 -14.26
N ARG A 189 17.59 -25.05 -14.80
CA ARG A 189 18.81 -25.83 -14.59
C ARG A 189 19.97 -25.43 -15.50
N SER A 190 19.74 -24.51 -16.46
CA SER A 190 20.70 -24.19 -17.52
C SER A 190 21.83 -23.27 -17.07
N THR A 191 21.64 -22.51 -15.98
CA THR A 191 22.66 -21.62 -15.43
C THR A 191 23.76 -22.41 -14.72
N ARG A 192 24.79 -22.81 -15.48
CA ARG A 192 25.95 -23.62 -15.04
C ARG A 192 26.80 -23.05 -13.89
N LEU A 193 26.46 -21.86 -13.39
CA LEU A 193 27.19 -21.13 -12.35
C LEU A 193 26.57 -21.23 -10.95
N LYS A 194 25.36 -21.80 -10.80
CA LYS A 194 24.66 -21.85 -9.52
C LYS A 194 24.94 -23.15 -8.75
N ARG A 195 24.95 -23.09 -7.41
CA ARG A 195 25.16 -24.26 -6.54
C ARG A 195 23.96 -25.21 -6.66
N LYS A 196 24.16 -26.50 -6.39
CA LYS A 196 23.05 -27.50 -6.36
C LYS A 196 21.92 -27.13 -5.37
N SER A 197 22.20 -26.32 -4.36
CA SER A 197 21.25 -25.78 -3.39
C SER A 197 20.28 -24.75 -3.97
N ASP A 198 20.59 -24.19 -5.14
CA ASP A 198 19.90 -23.03 -5.68
C ASP A 198 18.75 -23.42 -6.61
N HIS A 199 18.60 -24.72 -6.90
CA HIS A 199 17.58 -25.25 -7.80
C HIS A 199 16.61 -26.18 -7.08
N PHE A 200 15.40 -26.30 -7.63
CA PHE A 200 14.47 -27.34 -7.21
C PHE A 200 14.98 -28.72 -7.67
N VAL A 201 15.13 -29.66 -6.73
CA VAL A 201 15.72 -30.98 -7.00
C VAL A 201 14.67 -32.10 -6.98
N GLY A 202 13.69 -32.03 -6.07
CA GLY A 202 12.64 -33.05 -5.93
C GLY A 202 11.57 -32.95 -7.01
N GLN A 203 11.18 -34.07 -7.62
CA GLN A 203 10.18 -34.10 -8.69
C GLN A 203 8.83 -33.48 -8.25
N SER A 204 8.40 -33.77 -7.02
CA SER A 204 7.20 -33.20 -6.42
C SER A 204 7.32 -31.68 -6.23
N VAL A 205 8.47 -31.19 -5.76
CA VAL A 205 8.75 -29.76 -5.59
C VAL A 205 8.81 -29.04 -6.94
N ILE A 206 9.45 -29.64 -7.95
CA ILE A 206 9.48 -29.12 -9.32
C ILE A 206 8.06 -29.03 -9.88
N GLN A 207 7.22 -30.04 -9.65
CA GLN A 207 5.82 -30.01 -10.07
C GLN A 207 5.04 -28.89 -9.37
N LEU A 208 5.19 -28.73 -8.06
CA LEU A 208 4.56 -27.66 -7.29
C LEU A 208 5.01 -26.28 -7.77
N ALA A 209 6.31 -26.07 -7.98
CA ALA A 209 6.86 -24.82 -8.50
C ALA A 209 6.33 -24.51 -9.92
N ARG A 210 6.17 -25.52 -10.78
CA ARG A 210 5.56 -25.32 -12.11
C ARG A 210 4.08 -24.94 -12.02
N LEU A 211 3.35 -25.52 -11.08
CA LEU A 211 1.93 -25.23 -10.86
C LEU A 211 1.70 -23.89 -10.14
N SER A 212 2.70 -23.36 -9.44
CA SER A 212 2.62 -22.02 -8.86
C SER A 212 2.89 -20.92 -9.89
N LEU A 213 3.70 -21.16 -10.93
CA LEU A 213 4.01 -20.14 -11.96
C LEU A 213 2.77 -19.42 -12.53
N PRO A 214 1.67 -20.09 -12.91
CA PRO A 214 0.46 -19.41 -13.34
C PRO A 214 -0.14 -18.48 -12.27
N ILE A 215 -0.07 -18.85 -10.99
CA ILE A 215 -0.56 -18.03 -9.86
C ILE A 215 0.24 -16.71 -9.83
N PHE A 216 1.58 -16.80 -9.73
CA PHE A 216 2.46 -15.61 -9.73
C PHE A 216 2.25 -14.74 -10.97
N LYS A 217 2.19 -15.36 -12.15
CA LYS A 217 1.99 -14.65 -13.42
C LYS A 217 0.63 -13.94 -13.47
N LEU A 218 -0.44 -14.58 -13.04
CA LEU A 218 -1.78 -14.00 -13.03
C LEU A 218 -1.88 -12.86 -12.01
N SER A 219 -1.25 -12.98 -10.83
CA SER A 219 -1.12 -11.88 -9.86
C SER A 219 -0.45 -10.66 -10.47
N LYS A 220 0.69 -10.84 -11.17
CA LYS A 220 1.34 -9.74 -11.91
C LYS A 220 0.41 -9.10 -12.93
N ILE A 221 -0.27 -9.92 -13.74
CA ILE A 221 -1.16 -9.46 -14.80
C ILE A 221 -2.33 -8.66 -14.20
N PHE A 222 -2.88 -9.08 -13.06
CA PHE A 222 -3.97 -8.39 -12.38
C PHE A 222 -3.59 -6.95 -12.04
N PHE A 223 -2.54 -6.76 -11.24
CA PHE A 223 -2.10 -5.42 -10.83
C PHE A 223 -1.56 -4.60 -12.01
N ALA A 224 -0.93 -5.23 -13.01
CA ALA A 224 -0.52 -4.53 -14.21
C ALA A 224 -1.72 -4.01 -15.01
N LYS A 225 -2.76 -4.83 -15.21
CA LYS A 225 -3.99 -4.46 -15.94
C LYS A 225 -4.77 -3.37 -15.20
N LEU A 226 -4.77 -3.41 -13.89
CA LEU A 226 -5.47 -2.43 -13.06
C LEU A 226 -4.64 -1.19 -12.74
N SER A 227 -3.36 -1.10 -13.11
CA SER A 227 -2.49 0.06 -12.82
C SER A 227 -2.65 1.24 -13.79
N GLU A 228 -1.83 2.28 -13.59
CA GLU A 228 -1.62 3.43 -14.50
C GLU A 228 -1.40 3.05 -15.98
N ARG A 229 -0.93 1.82 -16.26
CA ARG A 229 -0.71 1.34 -17.64
C ARG A 229 -1.95 0.68 -18.26
N GLY A 230 -2.99 0.40 -17.49
CA GLY A 230 -4.22 -0.24 -17.93
C GLY A 230 -5.44 0.59 -17.57
N LEU A 231 -6.21 0.17 -16.55
CA LEU A 231 -7.49 0.79 -16.20
C LEU A 231 -7.40 2.29 -15.88
N ALA A 232 -6.30 2.79 -15.31
CA ALA A 232 -6.14 4.23 -15.06
C ALA A 232 -5.82 5.06 -16.32
N ARG A 233 -5.56 4.44 -17.48
CA ARG A 233 -5.54 5.15 -18.77
C ARG A 233 -6.93 5.45 -19.28
N GLU A 234 -7.92 4.67 -18.86
CA GLU A 234 -9.31 5.04 -19.10
C GLU A 234 -9.57 6.32 -18.32
N ARG A 235 -10.23 7.31 -18.95
CA ARG A 235 -10.53 8.61 -18.35
C ARG A 235 -11.60 8.47 -17.27
N ILE A 236 -11.29 7.73 -16.22
CA ILE A 236 -12.16 7.50 -15.07
C ILE A 236 -12.30 8.85 -14.34
N PRO A 237 -13.53 9.25 -13.99
CA PRO A 237 -13.78 10.46 -13.22
C PRO A 237 -12.94 10.51 -11.94
N ILE A 238 -12.57 11.72 -11.53
CA ILE A 238 -11.82 11.96 -10.28
C ILE A 238 -12.63 11.52 -9.05
N HIS A 239 -13.96 11.60 -9.15
CA HIS A 239 -14.90 11.27 -8.09
C HIS A 239 -15.78 10.11 -8.52
N THR A 240 -15.80 9.07 -7.69
CA THR A 240 -16.73 7.94 -7.81
C THR A 240 -17.59 7.86 -6.54
N GLU A 241 -18.60 7.00 -6.51
CA GLU A 241 -19.42 6.78 -5.30
C GLU A 241 -18.77 5.80 -4.29
N ILE A 242 -17.52 5.41 -4.52
CA ILE A 242 -16.80 4.44 -3.68
C ILE A 242 -16.51 5.03 -2.28
N SER A 243 -16.63 4.20 -1.24
CA SER A 243 -16.28 4.63 0.12
C SER A 243 -14.76 4.57 0.35
N SER A 244 -14.24 5.30 1.36
CA SER A 244 -12.83 5.22 1.72
C SER A 244 -12.38 3.81 2.11
N GLU A 245 -13.23 3.10 2.85
CA GLU A 245 -12.98 1.72 3.27
C GLU A 245 -12.85 0.78 2.06
N GLN A 246 -13.69 0.96 1.05
CA GLN A 246 -13.59 0.20 -0.20
C GLN A 246 -12.33 0.55 -0.99
N ILE A 247 -11.90 1.81 -1.01
CA ILE A 247 -10.61 2.18 -1.63
C ILE A 247 -9.45 1.54 -0.88
N ASP A 248 -9.50 1.49 0.46
CA ASP A 248 -8.44 0.88 1.26
C ASP A 248 -8.34 -0.63 1.00
N ILE A 249 -9.46 -1.34 0.81
CA ILE A 249 -9.47 -2.74 0.35
C ILE A 249 -8.68 -2.90 -0.97
N ILE A 250 -8.88 -2.00 -1.93
CA ILE A 250 -8.16 -2.03 -3.21
C ILE A 250 -6.68 -1.71 -3.00
N ALA A 251 -6.37 -0.69 -2.20
CA ALA A 251 -5.00 -0.24 -1.94
C ALA A 251 -4.15 -1.30 -1.23
N GLU A 252 -4.72 -2.01 -0.25
CA GLU A 252 -4.03 -3.02 0.56
C GLU A 252 -3.98 -4.40 -0.09
N SER A 253 -4.83 -4.67 -1.10
CA SER A 253 -4.88 -5.98 -1.75
C SER A 253 -3.54 -6.48 -2.28
N VAL A 254 -2.66 -5.59 -2.74
CA VAL A 254 -1.33 -5.95 -3.24
C VAL A 254 -0.42 -6.49 -2.14
N ASN A 255 -0.50 -5.94 -0.92
CA ASN A 255 0.27 -6.39 0.24
C ASN A 255 -0.18 -7.78 0.64
N SER A 256 -1.49 -7.96 0.80
CA SER A 256 -2.07 -9.26 1.16
C SER A 256 -1.76 -10.34 0.12
N VAL A 257 -1.75 -10.01 -1.17
CA VAL A 257 -1.35 -10.95 -2.22
C VAL A 257 0.15 -11.26 -2.16
N ALA A 258 1.01 -10.25 -2.05
CA ALA A 258 2.47 -10.45 -2.00
C ALA A 258 2.88 -11.34 -0.82
N GLU A 259 2.24 -11.16 0.34
CA GLU A 259 2.46 -11.98 1.52
C GLU A 259 2.10 -13.45 1.27
N ARG A 260 0.91 -13.74 0.71
CA ARG A 260 0.52 -15.13 0.40
C ARG A 260 1.43 -15.76 -0.67
N LEU A 261 1.88 -14.98 -1.65
CA LEU A 261 2.84 -15.45 -2.64
C LEU A 261 4.20 -15.77 -2.02
N HIS A 262 4.65 -14.96 -1.05
CA HIS A 262 5.86 -15.23 -0.27
C HIS A 262 5.75 -16.51 0.56
N GLU A 263 4.58 -16.82 1.12
CA GLU A 263 4.34 -18.09 1.81
C GLU A 263 4.45 -19.29 0.87
N ILE A 264 3.93 -19.18 -0.36
CA ILE A 264 4.10 -20.22 -1.39
C ILE A 264 5.59 -20.41 -1.73
N GLU A 265 6.32 -19.32 -1.92
CA GLU A 265 7.76 -19.35 -2.18
C GLU A 265 8.53 -20.04 -1.03
N THR A 266 8.29 -19.60 0.20
CA THR A 266 8.92 -20.16 1.41
C THR A 266 8.60 -21.65 1.56
N PHE A 267 7.36 -22.04 1.29
CA PHE A 267 6.99 -23.46 1.28
C PHE A 267 7.79 -24.25 0.24
N LEU A 268 7.95 -23.74 -0.98
CA LEU A 268 8.71 -24.43 -2.03
C LEU A 268 10.17 -24.64 -1.62
N ASP A 269 10.77 -23.66 -0.93
CA ASP A 269 12.13 -23.78 -0.40
C ASP A 269 12.23 -24.79 0.74
N CYS A 270 11.31 -24.75 1.69
CA CYS A 270 11.21 -25.72 2.77
C CYS A 270 11.00 -27.13 2.21
N ALA A 271 10.10 -27.30 1.23
CA ALA A 271 9.85 -28.56 0.55
C ALA A 271 11.10 -29.06 -0.20
N ASN A 272 11.86 -28.17 -0.84
CA ASN A 272 13.13 -28.53 -1.47
C ASN A 272 14.17 -29.04 -0.46
N ARG A 273 14.12 -28.54 0.78
CA ARG A 273 14.94 -29.01 1.93
C ARG A 273 14.31 -30.17 2.70
N ARG A 274 13.14 -30.68 2.28
CA ARG A 274 12.37 -31.76 2.90
C ARG A 274 11.71 -31.42 4.26
N TYR A 275 11.41 -30.14 4.47
CA TYR A 275 10.74 -29.61 5.67
C TYR A 275 9.36 -28.97 5.37
N GLY A 276 8.83 -29.11 4.15
CA GLY A 276 7.62 -28.40 3.72
C GLY A 276 6.34 -28.89 4.42
N CYS A 277 5.49 -27.97 4.88
CA CYS A 277 4.16 -28.24 5.44
C CYS A 277 3.06 -27.94 4.40
N SER A 278 2.38 -28.97 3.88
CA SER A 278 1.38 -28.79 2.81
C SER A 278 0.12 -28.06 3.28
N ASN A 279 -0.30 -28.21 4.54
CA ASN A 279 -1.52 -27.57 5.05
C ASN A 279 -1.42 -26.04 5.02
N GLN A 280 -0.27 -25.48 5.38
CA GLN A 280 -0.04 -24.03 5.38
C GLN A 280 -0.09 -23.46 3.96
N VAL A 281 0.53 -24.12 3.00
CA VAL A 281 0.55 -23.62 1.62
C VAL A 281 -0.81 -23.75 0.92
N ILE A 282 -1.60 -24.75 1.29
CA ILE A 282 -2.98 -24.89 0.81
C ILE A 282 -3.83 -23.72 1.31
N ALA A 283 -3.75 -23.40 2.61
CA ALA A 283 -4.46 -22.27 3.18
C ALA A 283 -4.03 -20.95 2.51
N ALA A 284 -2.73 -20.72 2.33
CA ALA A 284 -2.21 -19.55 1.63
C ALA A 284 -2.77 -19.41 0.19
N ALA A 285 -2.81 -20.52 -0.55
CA ALA A 285 -3.35 -20.56 -1.91
C ALA A 285 -4.87 -20.33 -1.97
N GLU A 286 -5.63 -20.82 -0.98
CA GLU A 286 -7.06 -20.59 -0.87
C GLU A 286 -7.37 -19.13 -0.50
N THR A 287 -6.64 -18.55 0.45
CA THR A 287 -6.76 -17.13 0.85
C THR A 287 -6.37 -16.17 -0.29
N LEU A 288 -5.45 -16.54 -1.19
CA LEU A 288 -5.14 -15.73 -2.38
C LEU A 288 -6.39 -15.41 -3.19
N LYS A 289 -7.31 -16.36 -3.32
CA LYS A 289 -8.54 -16.16 -4.08
C LYS A 289 -9.38 -15.03 -3.48
N GLU A 290 -9.58 -15.06 -2.16
CA GLU A 290 -10.35 -14.06 -1.42
C GLU A 290 -9.71 -12.66 -1.54
N ASN A 291 -8.39 -12.60 -1.47
CA ASN A 291 -7.61 -11.36 -1.62
C ASN A 291 -7.77 -10.70 -3.00
N PHE A 292 -8.17 -11.47 -4.03
CA PHE A 292 -8.47 -10.93 -5.36
C PHE A 292 -9.95 -10.67 -5.59
N GLU A 293 -10.85 -11.48 -5.02
CA GLU A 293 -12.29 -11.37 -5.27
C GLU A 293 -12.86 -10.03 -4.83
N SER A 294 -12.49 -9.55 -3.63
CA SER A 294 -12.95 -8.28 -3.10
C SER A 294 -12.53 -7.06 -3.96
N PRO A 295 -11.23 -6.82 -4.25
CA PRO A 295 -10.83 -5.71 -5.12
C PRO A 295 -11.35 -5.85 -6.55
N LEU A 296 -11.43 -7.08 -7.09
CA LEU A 296 -12.00 -7.32 -8.42
C LEU A 296 -13.48 -6.92 -8.48
N PHE A 297 -14.25 -7.27 -7.46
CA PHE A 297 -15.66 -6.89 -7.34
C PHE A 297 -15.83 -5.37 -7.27
N LEU A 298 -15.04 -4.69 -6.44
CA LEU A 298 -15.08 -3.23 -6.34
C LEU A 298 -14.72 -2.54 -7.65
N VAL A 299 -13.76 -3.09 -8.41
CA VAL A 299 -13.42 -2.61 -9.75
C VAL A 299 -14.57 -2.79 -10.74
N LEU A 300 -15.21 -3.96 -10.73
CA LEU A 300 -16.38 -4.24 -11.57
C LEU A 300 -17.56 -3.31 -11.27
N LEU A 301 -17.77 -2.99 -9.99
CA LEU A 301 -18.91 -2.20 -9.54
C LEU A 301 -18.70 -0.70 -9.72
N HIS A 302 -17.54 -0.18 -9.35
CA HIS A 302 -17.33 1.27 -9.22
C HIS A 302 -16.51 1.87 -10.37
N PHE A 303 -15.60 1.13 -10.99
CA PHE A 303 -14.65 1.70 -11.95
C PHE A 303 -14.96 1.35 -13.40
N ILE A 304 -15.29 0.08 -13.69
CA ILE A 304 -15.59 -0.34 -15.07
C ILE A 304 -16.80 0.41 -15.67
N PRO A 305 -17.93 0.62 -14.96
CA PRO A 305 -19.08 1.33 -15.51
C PRO A 305 -18.80 2.80 -15.87
N LEU A 306 -17.73 3.38 -15.30
CA LEU A 306 -17.33 4.77 -15.53
C LEU A 306 -16.40 4.94 -16.73
N ILE A 307 -15.94 3.85 -17.35
CA ILE A 307 -15.13 3.91 -18.56
C ILE A 307 -15.98 4.52 -19.68
N PRO A 308 -15.55 5.62 -20.32
CA PRO A 308 -16.33 6.22 -21.40
C PRO A 308 -16.50 5.22 -22.56
N ASP A 309 -17.72 4.97 -23.01
CA ASP A 309 -17.94 4.17 -24.23
C ASP A 309 -17.78 5.06 -25.46
N THR A 310 -16.54 5.23 -25.89
CA THR A 310 -16.20 6.06 -27.07
C THR A 310 -16.22 5.18 -28.32
N GLU A 311 -17.01 5.59 -29.32
CA GLU A 311 -16.94 5.12 -30.71
C GLU A 311 -17.11 3.60 -30.92
N GLY A 312 -17.93 2.92 -30.11
CA GLY A 312 -18.30 1.52 -30.34
C GLY A 312 -17.21 0.49 -29.99
N LEU A 313 -16.17 0.91 -29.25
CA LEU A 313 -15.09 0.03 -28.80
C LEU A 313 -15.48 -0.88 -27.63
N HIS A 314 -16.70 -0.75 -27.09
CA HIS A 314 -17.26 -1.58 -26.01
C HIS A 314 -16.26 -1.86 -24.88
N ARG A 315 -15.52 -0.82 -24.46
CA ARG A 315 -14.38 -0.98 -23.54
C ARG A 315 -14.79 -1.56 -22.20
N GLN A 316 -15.95 -1.15 -21.70
CA GLN A 316 -16.56 -1.72 -20.49
C GLN A 316 -16.70 -3.23 -20.59
N LYS A 317 -17.30 -3.71 -21.70
CA LYS A 317 -17.49 -5.14 -21.97
C LYS A 317 -16.16 -5.88 -22.02
N HIS A 318 -15.15 -5.31 -22.70
CA HIS A 318 -13.81 -5.92 -22.75
C HIS A 318 -13.20 -6.08 -21.34
N TYR A 319 -13.33 -5.09 -20.46
CA TYR A 319 -12.84 -5.22 -19.08
C TYR A 319 -13.65 -6.23 -18.27
N GLN A 320 -14.98 -6.29 -18.43
CA GLN A 320 -15.82 -7.31 -17.80
C GLN A 320 -15.43 -8.72 -18.24
N ASP A 321 -15.30 -8.95 -19.54
CA ASP A 321 -14.90 -10.25 -20.11
C ASP A 321 -13.48 -10.65 -19.65
N TRP A 322 -12.57 -9.66 -19.55
CA TRP A 322 -11.24 -9.89 -19.00
C TRP A 322 -11.28 -10.28 -17.52
N CYS A 323 -12.09 -9.61 -16.69
CA CYS A 323 -12.27 -9.94 -15.28
C CYS A 323 -12.76 -11.37 -15.08
N VAL A 324 -13.77 -11.79 -15.86
CA VAL A 324 -14.30 -13.16 -15.84
C VAL A 324 -13.20 -14.15 -16.24
N THR A 325 -12.55 -13.91 -17.37
CA THR A 325 -11.50 -14.78 -17.90
C THR A 325 -10.36 -14.93 -16.90
N TRP A 326 -9.86 -13.82 -16.35
CA TRP A 326 -8.78 -13.81 -15.38
C TRP A 326 -9.16 -14.59 -14.11
N ASN A 327 -10.36 -14.38 -13.57
CA ASN A 327 -10.83 -15.08 -12.37
C ASN A 327 -10.93 -16.60 -12.58
N THR A 328 -11.41 -17.03 -13.75
CA THR A 328 -11.45 -18.46 -14.11
C THR A 328 -10.05 -19.05 -14.16
N HIS A 329 -9.09 -18.38 -14.80
CA HIS A 329 -7.71 -18.86 -14.89
C HIS A 329 -7.04 -18.91 -13.51
N MET A 330 -7.27 -17.90 -12.67
CA MET A 330 -6.72 -17.86 -11.32
C MET A 330 -7.28 -18.97 -10.44
N SER A 331 -8.60 -19.18 -10.47
CA SER A 331 -9.27 -20.26 -9.76
C SER A 331 -8.74 -21.64 -10.19
N LEU A 332 -8.54 -21.85 -11.49
CA LEU A 332 -7.97 -23.09 -12.01
C LEU A 332 -6.51 -23.30 -11.58
N ALA A 333 -5.71 -22.25 -11.60
CA ALA A 333 -4.31 -22.30 -11.15
C ALA A 333 -4.20 -22.67 -9.66
N ILE A 334 -4.97 -22.00 -8.80
CA ILE A 334 -5.06 -22.30 -7.36
C ILE A 334 -5.52 -23.74 -7.15
N HIS A 335 -6.60 -24.17 -7.83
CA HIS A 335 -7.12 -25.53 -7.70
C HIS A 335 -6.08 -26.59 -8.05
N ASN A 336 -5.40 -26.45 -9.20
CA ASN A 336 -4.38 -27.40 -9.63
C ASN A 336 -3.19 -27.45 -8.67
N PHE A 337 -2.75 -26.29 -8.18
CA PHE A 337 -1.67 -26.20 -7.20
C PHE A 337 -2.07 -26.87 -5.88
N THR A 338 -3.26 -26.55 -5.35
CA THR A 338 -3.79 -27.12 -4.10
C THR A 338 -3.97 -28.64 -4.20
N LEU A 339 -4.45 -29.16 -5.33
CA LEU A 339 -4.51 -30.62 -5.54
C LEU A 339 -3.14 -31.27 -5.46
N ALA A 340 -2.13 -30.70 -6.12
CA ALA A 340 -0.76 -31.22 -6.05
C ALA A 340 -0.18 -31.10 -4.64
N ALA A 341 -0.47 -30.02 -3.91
CA ALA A 341 -0.02 -29.83 -2.53
C ALA A 341 -0.67 -30.83 -1.57
N LYS A 342 -1.93 -31.22 -1.78
CA LYS A 342 -2.61 -32.27 -0.99
C LYS A 342 -1.96 -33.64 -1.19
N SER A 343 -1.49 -33.94 -2.40
CA SER A 343 -0.78 -35.18 -2.71
C SER A 343 0.71 -35.14 -2.37
N TYR A 344 1.23 -34.01 -1.87
CA TYR A 344 2.64 -33.88 -1.53
C TYR A 344 2.95 -34.66 -0.24
N THR A 345 3.77 -35.70 -0.37
CA THR A 345 4.30 -36.47 0.76
C THR A 345 5.80 -36.19 0.95
N ASN A 346 6.20 -35.82 2.17
CA ASN A 346 7.62 -35.71 2.56
C ASN A 346 8.34 -37.08 2.69
N ALA A 347 7.65 -38.19 2.39
CA ALA A 347 8.14 -39.53 2.64
C ALA A 347 9.35 -39.87 1.76
N ARG A 348 10.40 -40.45 2.39
CA ARG A 348 11.55 -41.02 1.69
C ARG A 348 11.10 -42.23 0.85
N PRO A 349 11.61 -42.41 -0.38
CA PRO A 349 11.53 -43.69 -1.07
C PRO A 349 12.26 -44.80 -0.28
#